data_AF-A0A3B9FU32-F1
#
_entry.id   AF-A0A3B9FU32-F1
#
_cell.length_a   1.000
_cell.length_b   1.000
_cell.length_c   1.000
_cell.angle_alpha   90.00
_cell.angle_beta   90.00
_cell.angle_gamma   90.00
#
_symmetry.space_group_name_H-M   'P 1'
#
loop_
_entity.id
_entity.type
_entity.pdbx_description
1 polymer ?
#
loop_
_entity_poly.entity_id
_entity_poly.type
_entity_poly.pdbx_seq_one_letter_code
_entity_poly.pdbx_strand_id
1 'polypeptide(L)'
;MENMDLLKISYLLGSLSFIVGLKMLSSPDSARKGNLYAAVGMLIAILATIFFHEHTNAETGEVERIGNLGYIIGGIAIGTIVGYLAAMKVKMTAMPQMVSLFNGMGGACAALIGIVEMSTHHPEFWGERLIIFLGLMIGSVSFSGSMIAYGKLEGKIRDIGSKVQQVFNNTFVFAILALVIYASIQPDVLSGNAIWVIFGCSLLYGILFVMPIGGADMPVVISLLNSFTGVAAAFGGFLYDNQVMLTGGILVGSAGTILTILMCKAMNRSLWNVIIGAFSASGGPAKSTEGLSIREINVTDSAILCSYAQRVVIVPGYGLAVAQAQHVCHEFEKV
;
A
#
# COMPACT_ATOMS: atom_id res chain seq x y z
N MET A 1 4.59 -30.08 23.79
CA MET A 1 4.52 -28.63 23.55
C MET A 1 3.07 -28.25 23.62
N GLU A 2 2.74 -27.22 24.37
CA GLU A 2 1.36 -26.72 24.43
C GLU A 2 1.00 -26.04 23.10
N ASN A 3 -0.29 -25.97 22.76
CA ASN A 3 -0.75 -25.37 21.49
C ASN A 3 -0.27 -23.92 21.35
N MET A 4 -0.22 -23.18 22.45
CA MET A 4 0.27 -21.81 22.52
C MET A 4 1.77 -21.69 22.18
N ASP A 5 2.59 -22.68 22.55
CA ASP A 5 4.01 -22.71 22.16
C ASP A 5 4.17 -22.98 20.66
N LEU A 6 3.37 -23.91 20.12
CA LEU A 6 3.35 -24.22 18.69
C LEU A 6 2.91 -23.00 17.86
N LEU A 7 1.92 -22.24 18.35
CA LEU A 7 1.50 -20.99 17.74
C LEU A 7 2.63 -19.96 17.70
N LYS A 8 3.29 -19.70 18.85
CA LYS A 8 4.39 -18.73 18.95
C LYS A 8 5.59 -19.11 18.06
N ILE A 9 5.94 -20.39 18.00
CA ILE A 9 7.01 -20.87 17.14
C ILE A 9 6.63 -20.74 15.67
N SER A 10 5.40 -21.07 15.30
CA SER A 10 4.90 -20.89 13.94
C SER A 10 4.93 -19.42 13.53
N TYR A 11 4.58 -18.52 14.46
CA TYR A 11 4.67 -17.09 14.26
C TYR A 11 6.12 -16.61 14.09
N LEU A 12 7.04 -17.10 14.90
CA LEU A 12 8.46 -16.80 14.74
C LEU A 12 8.99 -17.26 13.38
N LEU A 13 8.63 -18.47 12.94
CA LEU A 13 8.99 -18.98 11.62
C LEU A 13 8.41 -18.13 10.48
N GLY A 14 7.15 -17.72 10.61
CA GLY A 14 6.50 -16.80 9.65
C GLY A 14 7.26 -15.47 9.54
N SER A 15 7.57 -14.84 10.68
CA SER A 15 8.34 -13.59 10.74
C SER A 15 9.73 -13.72 10.11
N LEU A 16 10.47 -14.78 10.43
CA LEU A 16 11.79 -15.04 9.83
C LEU A 16 11.68 -15.25 8.32
N SER A 17 10.64 -15.94 7.86
CA SER A 17 10.40 -16.17 6.44
C SER A 17 10.11 -14.86 5.68
N PHE A 18 9.39 -13.92 6.28
CA PHE A 18 9.20 -12.58 5.70
C PHE A 18 10.49 -11.77 5.61
N ILE A 19 11.32 -11.80 6.65
CA ILE A 19 12.63 -11.10 6.65
C ILE A 19 13.53 -11.67 5.54
N VAL A 20 13.65 -12.99 5.47
CA VAL A 20 14.46 -13.67 4.43
C VAL A 20 13.87 -13.41 3.05
N GLY A 21 12.54 -13.52 2.91
CA GLY A 21 11.83 -13.27 1.66
C GLY A 21 12.10 -11.87 1.11
N LEU A 22 11.93 -10.82 1.92
CA LEU A 22 12.19 -9.43 1.53
C LEU A 22 13.66 -9.17 1.19
N LYS A 23 14.60 -9.75 1.96
CA LYS A 23 16.03 -9.67 1.64
C LYS A 23 16.33 -10.27 0.27
N MET A 24 15.76 -11.42 -0.04
CA MET A 24 15.96 -12.10 -1.32
C MET A 24 15.27 -11.39 -2.49
N LEU A 25 14.18 -10.65 -2.25
CA LEU A 25 13.52 -9.80 -3.25
C LEU A 25 14.39 -8.60 -3.68
N SER A 26 15.41 -8.25 -2.89
CA SER A 26 16.33 -7.14 -3.20
C SER A 26 17.37 -7.48 -4.28
N SER A 27 17.49 -8.75 -4.68
CA SER A 27 18.39 -9.20 -5.75
C SER A 27 17.61 -9.93 -6.86
N PRO A 28 17.86 -9.61 -8.15
CA PRO A 28 17.21 -10.28 -9.28
C PRO A 28 17.35 -11.81 -9.25
N ASP A 29 18.52 -12.33 -8.90
CA ASP A 29 18.82 -13.77 -8.93
C ASP A 29 18.00 -14.56 -7.90
N SER A 30 17.71 -13.94 -6.76
CA SER A 30 16.99 -14.58 -5.65
C SER A 30 15.52 -14.18 -5.54
N ALA A 31 15.06 -13.20 -6.32
CA ALA A 31 13.72 -12.62 -6.19
C ALA A 31 12.59 -13.65 -6.25
N ARG A 32 12.66 -14.61 -7.19
CA ARG A 32 11.63 -15.66 -7.31
C ARG A 32 11.56 -16.55 -6.07
N LYS A 33 12.71 -16.92 -5.50
CA LYS A 33 12.78 -17.71 -4.27
C LYS A 33 12.31 -16.89 -3.08
N GLY A 34 12.70 -15.62 -3.01
CA GLY A 34 12.26 -14.69 -1.96
C GLY A 34 10.74 -14.59 -1.85
N ASN A 35 10.05 -14.47 -2.98
CA ASN A 35 8.59 -14.48 -3.01
C ASN A 35 7.99 -15.80 -2.47
N LEU A 36 8.60 -16.94 -2.78
CA LEU A 36 8.16 -18.24 -2.28
C LEU A 36 8.33 -18.36 -0.76
N TYR A 37 9.45 -17.89 -0.20
CA TYR A 37 9.64 -17.84 1.26
C TYR A 37 8.55 -17.00 1.94
N ALA A 38 8.25 -15.81 1.41
CA ALA A 38 7.18 -14.99 1.95
C ALA A 38 5.81 -15.72 1.89
N ALA A 39 5.48 -16.37 0.77
CA ALA A 39 4.24 -17.11 0.63
C ALA A 39 4.12 -18.29 1.63
N VAL A 40 5.20 -19.05 1.83
CA VAL A 40 5.24 -20.15 2.81
C VAL A 40 5.08 -19.61 4.24
N GLY A 41 5.75 -18.49 4.56
CA GLY A 41 5.61 -17.84 5.87
C GLY A 41 4.17 -17.42 6.17
N MET A 42 3.49 -16.83 5.18
CA MET A 42 2.08 -16.46 5.30
C MET A 42 1.18 -17.69 5.49
N LEU A 43 1.42 -18.77 4.74
CA LEU A 43 0.65 -20.02 4.88
C LEU A 43 0.82 -20.63 6.28
N ILE A 44 2.05 -20.67 6.80
CA ILE A 44 2.33 -21.15 8.16
C ILE A 44 1.57 -20.32 9.19
N ALA A 45 1.60 -18.99 9.06
CA ALA A 45 0.91 -18.10 10.01
C ALA A 45 -0.61 -18.34 10.00
N ILE A 46 -1.24 -18.40 8.82
CA ILE A 46 -2.69 -18.64 8.69
C ILE A 46 -3.08 -19.99 9.30
N LEU A 47 -2.37 -21.07 8.94
CA LEU A 47 -2.69 -22.40 9.45
C LEU A 47 -2.47 -22.48 10.97
N ALA A 48 -1.39 -21.89 11.48
CA ALA A 48 -1.11 -21.87 12.90
C ALA A 48 -2.20 -21.11 13.68
N THR A 49 -2.65 -19.95 13.19
CA THR A 49 -3.76 -19.23 13.81
C THR A 49 -5.03 -20.09 13.84
N ILE A 50 -5.40 -20.76 12.73
CA ILE A 50 -6.62 -21.57 12.66
C ILE A 50 -6.56 -22.79 13.62
N PHE A 51 -5.42 -23.48 13.72
CA PHE A 51 -5.33 -24.74 14.45
C PHE A 51 -4.87 -24.62 15.90
N PHE A 52 -4.08 -23.60 16.23
CA PHE A 52 -3.39 -23.51 17.53
C PHE A 52 -3.77 -22.27 18.33
N HIS A 53 -4.52 -21.32 17.77
CA HIS A 53 -5.01 -20.19 18.54
C HIS A 53 -6.13 -20.62 19.49
N GLU A 54 -5.92 -20.30 20.76
CA GLU A 54 -6.79 -20.63 21.87
C GLU A 54 -6.93 -19.36 22.73
N HIS A 55 -8.16 -19.02 23.09
CA HIS A 55 -8.48 -17.92 23.98
C HIS A 55 -8.91 -18.52 25.32
N THR A 56 -8.12 -18.26 26.36
CA THR A 56 -8.47 -18.70 27.72
C THR A 56 -9.29 -17.61 28.37
N ASN A 57 -10.54 -17.92 28.72
CA ASN A 57 -11.37 -16.99 29.48
C ASN A 57 -10.77 -16.80 30.88
N ALA A 58 -10.41 -15.56 31.22
CA ALA A 58 -9.73 -15.22 32.47
C ALA A 58 -10.59 -15.48 33.73
N GLU A 59 -11.92 -15.52 33.59
CA GLU A 59 -12.85 -15.70 34.71
C GLU A 59 -13.22 -17.17 34.95
N THR A 60 -13.37 -17.97 33.89
CA THR A 60 -13.79 -19.38 33.97
C THR A 60 -12.64 -20.38 33.82
N GLY A 61 -11.48 -19.94 33.29
CA GLY A 61 -10.35 -20.79 32.95
C GLY A 61 -10.61 -21.71 31.75
N GLU A 62 -11.75 -21.55 31.07
CA GLU A 62 -12.10 -22.36 29.90
C GLU A 62 -11.29 -21.92 28.68
N VAL A 63 -10.77 -22.91 27.95
CA VAL A 63 -10.00 -22.70 26.73
C VAL A 63 -10.94 -22.82 25.55
N GLU A 64 -11.25 -21.68 24.92
CA GLU A 64 -12.06 -21.63 23.71
C GLU A 64 -11.17 -21.58 22.47
N ARG A 65 -11.54 -22.35 21.46
CA ARG A 65 -10.90 -22.32 20.14
C ARG A 65 -11.62 -21.37 19.22
N ILE A 66 -10.95 -21.00 18.11
CA ILE A 66 -11.56 -20.22 17.04
C ILE A 66 -12.86 -20.89 16.57
N GLY A 67 -13.98 -20.21 16.82
CA GLY A 67 -15.30 -20.58 16.29
C GLY A 67 -15.49 -20.14 14.84
N ASN A 68 -16.71 -20.28 14.32
CA ASN A 68 -17.12 -19.74 13.02
C ASN A 68 -16.22 -20.15 11.82
N LEU A 69 -15.60 -21.34 11.88
CA LEU A 69 -14.68 -21.84 10.85
C LEU A 69 -15.27 -21.83 9.44
N GLY A 70 -16.57 -22.08 9.29
CA GLY A 70 -17.26 -22.01 7.99
C GLY A 70 -17.20 -20.61 7.36
N TYR A 71 -17.36 -19.55 8.15
CA TYR A 71 -17.25 -18.17 7.68
C TYR A 71 -15.79 -17.79 7.36
N ILE A 72 -14.85 -18.23 8.20
CA ILE A 72 -13.41 -17.96 8.00
C ILE A 72 -12.92 -18.62 6.70
N ILE A 73 -13.16 -19.93 6.55
CA ILE A 73 -12.74 -20.70 5.37
C ILE A 73 -13.47 -20.20 4.12
N GLY A 74 -14.77 -19.90 4.23
CA GLY A 74 -15.55 -19.32 3.14
C GLY A 74 -15.00 -17.97 2.68
N GLY A 75 -14.66 -17.09 3.61
CA GLY A 75 -14.04 -15.79 3.33
C GLY A 75 -12.68 -15.92 2.65
N ILE A 76 -11.79 -16.78 3.17
CA ILE A 76 -10.48 -17.06 2.57
C ILE A 76 -10.65 -17.62 1.15
N ALA A 77 -11.57 -18.55 0.95
CA ALA A 77 -11.82 -19.16 -0.36
C ALA A 77 -12.32 -18.12 -1.38
N ILE A 78 -13.35 -17.34 -1.02
CA ILE A 78 -13.90 -16.30 -1.90
C ILE A 78 -12.83 -15.25 -2.23
N GLY A 79 -12.13 -14.74 -1.22
CA GLY A 79 -11.07 -13.74 -1.40
C GLY A 79 -9.94 -14.26 -2.29
N THR A 80 -9.51 -15.50 -2.07
CA THR A 80 -8.46 -16.16 -2.87
C THR A 80 -8.88 -16.35 -4.31
N ILE A 81 -10.10 -16.83 -4.57
CA ILE A 81 -10.61 -17.04 -5.93
C ILE A 81 -10.72 -15.70 -6.66
N VAL A 82 -11.36 -14.70 -6.05
CA VAL A 82 -11.55 -13.38 -6.69
C VAL A 82 -10.20 -12.71 -6.94
N GLY A 83 -9.31 -12.72 -5.93
CA GLY A 83 -7.97 -12.14 -6.05
C GLY A 83 -7.10 -12.82 -7.10
N TYR A 84 -7.10 -14.16 -7.13
CA TYR A 84 -6.35 -14.94 -8.12
C TYR A 84 -6.84 -14.68 -9.54
N LEU A 85 -8.16 -14.70 -9.76
CA LEU A 85 -8.74 -14.44 -11.07
C LEU A 85 -8.46 -13.01 -11.54
N ALA A 86 -8.52 -12.02 -10.65
CA ALA A 86 -8.19 -10.64 -10.98
C ALA A 86 -6.70 -10.48 -11.33
N ALA A 87 -5.80 -11.09 -10.55
CA ALA A 87 -4.36 -11.04 -10.78
C ALA A 87 -3.94 -11.75 -12.09
N MET A 88 -4.64 -12.81 -12.49
CA MET A 88 -4.31 -13.53 -13.73
C MET A 88 -4.87 -12.91 -15.00
N LYS A 89 -5.87 -12.02 -14.89
CA LYS A 89 -6.49 -11.36 -16.03
C LYS A 89 -5.89 -9.98 -16.36
N VAL A 90 -5.16 -9.35 -15.43
CA VAL A 90 -4.58 -8.03 -15.66
C VAL A 90 -3.42 -8.08 -16.66
N LYS A 91 -3.38 -7.09 -17.57
CA LYS A 91 -2.23 -6.87 -18.46
C LYS A 91 -1.04 -6.30 -17.69
N MET A 92 0.19 -6.60 -18.11
CA MET A 92 1.41 -6.10 -17.47
C MET A 92 1.52 -4.56 -17.44
N THR A 93 0.94 -3.87 -18.43
CA THR A 93 0.87 -2.40 -18.48
C THR A 93 -0.06 -1.79 -17.43
N ALA A 94 -1.02 -2.57 -16.91
CA ALA A 94 -2.00 -2.17 -15.91
C ALA A 94 -1.64 -2.67 -14.49
N MET A 95 -0.43 -3.23 -14.31
CA MET A 95 0.05 -3.70 -13.00
C MET A 95 0.00 -2.62 -11.90
N PRO A 96 0.37 -1.35 -12.16
CA PRO A 96 0.33 -0.32 -11.11
C PRO A 96 -1.06 -0.13 -10.47
N GLN A 97 -2.13 -0.10 -11.26
CA GLN A 97 -3.48 0.05 -10.69
C GLN A 97 -3.94 -1.20 -9.92
N MET A 98 -3.56 -2.41 -10.36
CA MET A 98 -3.87 -3.63 -9.61
C MET A 98 -3.15 -3.70 -8.27
N VAL A 99 -1.90 -3.27 -8.20
CA VAL A 99 -1.16 -3.16 -6.92
C VAL A 99 -1.87 -2.17 -5.99
N SER A 100 -2.34 -1.04 -6.52
CA SER A 100 -3.13 -0.08 -5.75
C SER A 100 -4.43 -0.70 -5.22
N LEU A 101 -5.19 -1.40 -6.05
CA LEU A 101 -6.43 -2.07 -5.65
C LEU A 101 -6.19 -3.04 -4.48
N PHE A 102 -5.20 -3.95 -4.61
CA PHE A 102 -4.89 -4.91 -3.55
C PHE A 102 -4.37 -4.25 -2.27
N ASN A 103 -3.56 -3.20 -2.38
CA ASN A 103 -3.16 -2.41 -1.21
C ASN A 103 -4.38 -1.80 -0.51
N GLY A 104 -5.32 -1.24 -1.28
CA GLY A 104 -6.56 -0.70 -0.74
C GLY A 104 -7.36 -1.73 0.06
N MET A 105 -7.49 -2.96 -0.44
CA MET A 105 -8.15 -4.05 0.28
C MET A 105 -7.46 -4.40 1.61
N GLY A 106 -6.13 -4.33 1.67
CA GLY A 106 -5.37 -4.46 2.91
C GLY A 106 -5.70 -3.35 3.91
N GLY A 107 -5.80 -2.10 3.44
CA GLY A 107 -6.27 -0.97 4.26
C GLY A 107 -7.70 -1.14 4.77
N ALA A 108 -8.61 -1.66 3.94
CA ALA A 108 -9.98 -1.96 4.33
C ALA A 108 -10.03 -3.04 5.42
N CYS A 109 -9.19 -4.07 5.32
CA CYS A 109 -9.05 -5.08 6.36
C CYS A 109 -8.66 -4.46 7.71
N ALA A 110 -7.63 -3.59 7.73
CA ALA A 110 -7.22 -2.89 8.95
C ALA A 110 -8.32 -1.99 9.53
N ALA A 111 -9.09 -1.31 8.67
CA ALA A 111 -10.23 -0.51 9.10
C ALA A 111 -11.35 -1.36 9.72
N LEU A 112 -11.68 -2.50 9.10
CA LEU A 112 -12.69 -3.43 9.61
C LEU A 112 -12.26 -4.05 10.94
N ILE A 113 -10.98 -4.43 11.08
CA ILE A 113 -10.42 -4.88 12.36
C ILE A 113 -10.68 -3.81 13.43
N GLY A 114 -10.33 -2.55 13.17
CA GLY A 114 -10.56 -1.48 14.14
C GLY A 114 -12.03 -1.29 14.53
N ILE A 115 -12.96 -1.42 13.56
CA ILE A 115 -14.42 -1.36 13.81
C ILE A 115 -14.88 -2.48 14.73
N VAL A 116 -14.49 -3.72 14.41
CA VAL A 116 -14.87 -4.90 15.19
C VAL A 116 -14.33 -4.77 16.61
N GLU A 117 -13.05 -4.47 16.75
CA GLU A 117 -12.35 -4.46 18.05
C GLU A 117 -12.92 -3.43 19.02
N MET A 118 -13.24 -2.23 18.55
CA MET A 118 -13.87 -1.22 19.41
C MET A 118 -15.31 -1.60 19.79
N SER A 119 -16.00 -2.36 18.95
CA SER A 119 -17.38 -2.79 19.20
C SER A 119 -17.49 -4.02 20.10
N THR A 120 -16.49 -4.90 20.13
CA THR A 120 -16.53 -6.17 20.87
C THR A 120 -15.73 -6.15 22.16
N HIS A 121 -14.53 -5.56 22.17
CA HIS A 121 -13.61 -5.65 23.32
C HIS A 121 -13.67 -4.44 24.26
N HIS A 122 -14.34 -3.35 23.86
CA HIS A 122 -14.50 -2.11 24.66
C HIS A 122 -13.27 -1.75 25.49
N PRO A 123 -12.12 -1.49 24.85
CA PRO A 123 -10.83 -1.42 25.54
C PRO A 123 -10.80 -0.30 26.57
N GLU A 124 -10.40 -0.65 27.81
CA GLU A 124 -10.37 0.28 28.95
C GLU A 124 -9.13 1.19 28.96
N PHE A 125 -8.01 0.72 28.43
CA PHE A 125 -6.78 1.50 28.36
C PHE A 125 -6.78 2.45 27.16
N TRP A 126 -6.46 3.72 27.41
CA TRP A 126 -6.41 4.74 26.35
C TRP A 126 -5.39 4.43 25.25
N GLY A 127 -4.29 3.74 25.58
CA GLY A 127 -3.26 3.37 24.61
C GLY A 127 -3.75 2.34 23.60
N GLU A 128 -4.56 1.39 24.04
CA GLU A 128 -5.17 0.38 23.16
C GLU A 128 -6.21 1.02 22.23
N ARG A 129 -7.10 1.87 22.79
CA ARG A 129 -8.03 2.69 22.00
C ARG A 129 -7.30 3.52 20.95
N LEU A 130 -6.18 4.15 21.31
CA LEU A 130 -5.39 4.97 20.41
C LEU A 130 -4.87 4.15 19.22
N ILE A 131 -4.34 2.95 19.48
CA ILE A 131 -3.82 2.06 18.44
C ILE A 131 -4.92 1.58 17.51
N ILE A 132 -6.11 1.24 18.05
CA ILE A 132 -7.28 0.87 17.26
C ILE A 132 -7.74 2.02 16.36
N PHE A 133 -7.90 3.23 16.91
CA PHE A 133 -8.32 4.39 16.13
C PHE A 133 -7.29 4.80 15.08
N LEU A 134 -5.99 4.73 15.38
CA LEU A 134 -4.93 4.99 14.41
C LEU A 134 -4.89 3.92 13.31
N GLY A 135 -5.02 2.65 13.66
CA GLY A 135 -5.12 1.54 12.69
C GLY A 135 -6.31 1.74 11.75
N LEU A 136 -7.46 2.10 12.30
CA LEU A 136 -8.67 2.39 11.54
C LEU A 136 -8.53 3.62 10.63
N MET A 137 -7.97 4.72 11.16
CA MET A 137 -7.73 5.93 10.39
C MET A 137 -6.81 5.65 9.21
N ILE A 138 -5.63 5.08 9.47
CA ILE A 138 -4.62 4.81 8.44
C ILE A 138 -5.13 3.77 7.42
N GLY A 139 -5.81 2.72 7.88
CA GLY A 139 -6.43 1.70 7.02
C GLY A 139 -7.48 2.31 6.09
N SER A 140 -8.38 3.14 6.63
CA SER A 140 -9.44 3.81 5.85
C SER A 140 -8.88 4.78 4.82
N VAL A 141 -7.88 5.59 5.21
CA VAL A 141 -7.18 6.51 4.30
C VAL A 141 -6.49 5.74 3.18
N SER A 142 -5.85 4.62 3.52
CA SER A 142 -5.16 3.78 2.54
C SER A 142 -6.12 3.11 1.58
N PHE A 143 -7.28 2.65 2.06
CA PHE A 143 -8.33 2.08 1.21
C PHE A 143 -8.86 3.12 0.23
N SER A 144 -9.43 4.23 0.72
CA SER A 144 -10.08 5.20 -0.16
C SER A 144 -9.08 5.90 -1.08
N GLY A 145 -7.88 6.23 -0.59
CA GLY A 145 -6.80 6.78 -1.40
C GLY A 145 -6.36 5.83 -2.50
N SER A 146 -6.25 4.52 -2.22
CA SER A 146 -5.90 3.53 -3.23
C SER A 146 -6.99 3.36 -4.29
N MET A 147 -8.27 3.49 -3.92
CA MET A 147 -9.36 3.45 -4.91
C MET A 147 -9.31 4.66 -5.86
N ILE A 148 -8.95 5.85 -5.36
CA ILE A 148 -8.74 7.03 -6.22
C ILE A 148 -7.51 6.83 -7.13
N ALA A 149 -6.39 6.33 -6.60
CA ALA A 149 -5.20 6.05 -7.40
C ALA A 149 -5.48 5.02 -8.51
N TYR A 150 -6.22 3.94 -8.19
CA TYR A 150 -6.71 2.97 -9.16
C TYR A 150 -7.55 3.65 -10.26
N GLY A 151 -8.55 4.45 -9.88
CA GLY A 151 -9.44 5.11 -10.84
C GLY A 151 -8.72 6.14 -11.73
N LYS A 152 -7.67 6.80 -11.22
CA LYS A 152 -6.85 7.72 -12.01
C LYS A 152 -5.99 7.01 -13.06
N LEU A 153 -5.35 5.90 -12.68
CA LEU A 153 -4.54 5.10 -13.59
C LEU A 153 -5.39 4.39 -14.66
N GLU A 154 -6.63 4.05 -14.33
CA GLU A 154 -7.64 3.56 -15.28
C GLU A 154 -8.19 4.67 -16.21
N GLY A 155 -7.83 5.94 -15.99
CA GLY A 155 -8.36 7.08 -16.74
C GLY A 155 -9.83 7.41 -16.44
N LYS A 156 -10.42 6.80 -15.40
CA LYS A 156 -11.81 7.01 -14.96
C LYS A 156 -11.97 8.27 -14.10
N ILE A 157 -10.91 8.67 -13.41
CA ILE A 157 -10.88 9.84 -12.51
C ILE A 157 -9.86 10.85 -13.04
N ARG A 158 -10.26 12.12 -13.09
CA ARG A 158 -9.40 13.23 -13.52
C ARG A 158 -8.58 13.78 -12.35
N ASP A 159 -7.47 14.42 -12.66
CA ASP A 159 -6.68 15.16 -11.67
C ASP A 159 -7.40 16.46 -11.29
N ILE A 160 -7.78 16.59 -10.03
CA ILE A 160 -8.49 17.75 -9.49
C ILE A 160 -7.77 18.19 -8.22
N GLY A 161 -7.16 19.36 -8.26
CA GLY A 161 -6.43 19.91 -7.12
C GLY A 161 -6.40 21.43 -7.13
N SER A 162 -6.48 22.03 -5.94
CA SER A 162 -6.29 23.46 -5.73
C SER A 162 -5.46 23.73 -4.47
N LYS A 163 -4.81 24.90 -4.38
CA LYS A 163 -4.07 25.30 -3.16
C LYS A 163 -4.98 25.34 -1.93
N VAL A 164 -6.22 25.80 -2.10
CA VAL A 164 -7.22 25.89 -1.02
C VAL A 164 -7.59 24.49 -0.51
N GLN A 165 -7.81 23.55 -1.42
CA GLN A 165 -8.06 22.15 -1.06
C GLN A 165 -6.91 21.58 -0.25
N GLN A 166 -5.67 21.95 -0.57
CA GLN A 166 -4.52 21.40 0.13
C GLN A 166 -4.36 21.94 1.57
N VAL A 167 -4.63 23.23 1.78
CA VAL A 167 -4.71 23.81 3.12
C VAL A 167 -5.83 23.13 3.91
N PHE A 168 -6.99 22.93 3.27
CA PHE A 168 -8.11 22.21 3.86
C PHE A 168 -7.71 20.78 4.25
N ASN A 169 -7.06 20.03 3.37
CA ASN A 169 -6.60 18.66 3.62
C ASN A 169 -5.67 18.58 4.83
N ASN A 170 -4.71 19.50 4.94
CA ASN A 170 -3.78 19.54 6.07
C ASN A 170 -4.52 19.82 7.37
N THR A 171 -5.42 20.81 7.39
CA THR A 171 -6.25 21.08 8.58
C THR A 171 -7.14 19.89 8.92
N PHE A 172 -7.71 19.22 7.92
CA PHE A 172 -8.63 18.10 8.10
C PHE A 172 -7.94 16.89 8.72
N VAL A 173 -6.73 16.52 8.29
CA VAL A 173 -6.00 15.40 8.92
C VAL A 173 -5.62 15.70 10.37
N PHE A 174 -5.21 16.93 10.69
CA PHE A 174 -4.92 17.29 12.08
C PHE A 174 -6.18 17.32 12.94
N ALA A 175 -7.33 17.70 12.38
CA ALA A 175 -8.61 17.61 13.08
C ALA A 175 -9.01 16.15 13.36
N ILE A 176 -8.81 15.23 12.40
CA ILE A 176 -9.05 13.79 12.61
C ILE A 176 -8.09 13.25 13.69
N LEU A 177 -6.81 13.59 13.64
CA LEU A 177 -5.84 13.18 14.66
C LEU A 177 -6.20 13.71 16.06
N ALA A 178 -6.62 14.97 16.17
CA ALA A 178 -7.10 15.53 17.43
C ALA A 178 -8.34 14.78 17.95
N LEU A 179 -9.27 14.43 17.05
CA LEU A 179 -10.45 13.63 17.39
C LEU A 179 -10.06 12.23 17.85
N VAL A 180 -9.10 11.57 17.19
CA VAL A 180 -8.56 10.26 17.59
C VAL A 180 -7.98 10.31 19.00
N ILE A 181 -7.13 11.31 19.29
CA ILE A 181 -6.52 11.47 20.62
C ILE A 181 -7.60 11.74 21.67
N TYR A 182 -8.53 12.65 21.37
CA TYR A 182 -9.61 13.01 22.29
C TYR A 182 -10.53 11.81 22.59
N ALA A 183 -10.97 11.07 21.57
CA ALA A 183 -11.78 9.87 21.72
C ALA A 183 -11.05 8.75 22.48
N SER A 184 -9.71 8.71 22.40
CA SER A 184 -8.90 7.74 23.15
C SER A 184 -8.83 8.07 24.64
N ILE A 185 -8.79 9.35 25.01
CA ILE A 185 -8.67 9.80 26.41
C ILE A 185 -10.05 9.85 27.09
N GLN A 186 -11.07 10.32 26.37
CA GLN A 186 -12.41 10.58 26.89
C GLN A 186 -13.46 9.74 26.13
N PRO A 187 -13.53 8.42 26.39
CA PRO A 187 -14.43 7.51 25.65
C PRO A 187 -15.92 7.85 25.87
N ASP A 188 -16.27 8.35 27.06
CA ASP A 188 -17.67 8.60 27.45
C ASP A 188 -18.32 9.77 26.73
N VAL A 189 -17.53 10.74 26.24
CA VAL A 189 -18.05 11.99 25.67
C VAL A 189 -18.57 11.81 24.25
N LEU A 190 -17.92 10.95 23.46
CA LEU A 190 -18.27 10.73 22.05
C LEU A 190 -19.19 9.53 21.83
N SER A 191 -19.36 8.65 22.83
CA SER A 191 -20.15 7.41 22.76
C SER A 191 -19.75 6.51 21.56
N GLY A 192 -20.45 5.38 21.37
CA GLY A 192 -20.16 4.40 20.30
C GLY A 192 -20.15 4.94 18.85
N ASN A 193 -20.52 6.21 18.64
CA ASN A 193 -20.49 6.87 17.34
C ASN A 193 -19.11 7.40 16.94
N ALA A 194 -18.18 7.55 17.90
CA ALA A 194 -16.84 8.11 17.63
C ALA A 194 -16.12 7.37 16.49
N ILE A 195 -16.21 6.05 16.50
CA ILE A 195 -15.53 5.20 15.53
C ILE A 195 -16.07 5.37 14.11
N TRP A 196 -17.40 5.51 13.97
CA TRP A 196 -18.04 5.73 12.68
C TRP A 196 -17.75 7.12 12.12
N VAL A 197 -17.67 8.13 12.98
CA VAL A 197 -17.25 9.48 12.59
C VAL A 197 -15.80 9.47 12.11
N ILE A 198 -14.88 8.88 12.89
CA ILE A 198 -13.46 8.77 12.50
C ILE A 198 -13.33 7.96 11.19
N PHE A 199 -14.06 6.86 11.04
CA PHE A 199 -14.09 6.05 9.82
C PHE A 199 -14.54 6.87 8.60
N GLY A 200 -15.70 7.53 8.69
CA GLY A 200 -16.23 8.35 7.60
C GLY A 200 -15.32 9.52 7.24
N CYS A 201 -14.78 10.23 8.22
CA CYS A 201 -13.82 11.32 8.00
C CYS A 201 -12.51 10.81 7.39
N SER A 202 -12.02 9.64 7.80
CA SER A 202 -10.80 9.05 7.27
C SER A 202 -10.95 8.58 5.83
N LEU A 203 -12.11 7.97 5.48
CA LEU A 203 -12.43 7.66 4.08
C LEU A 203 -12.47 8.91 3.22
N LEU A 204 -13.14 9.97 3.69
CA LEU A 204 -13.19 11.25 2.99
C LEU A 204 -11.79 11.85 2.83
N TYR A 205 -10.97 11.82 3.89
CA TYR A 205 -9.60 12.34 3.84
C TYR A 205 -8.75 11.58 2.82
N GLY A 206 -8.81 10.24 2.76
CA GLY A 206 -8.04 9.50 1.76
C GLY A 206 -8.41 9.85 0.31
N ILE A 207 -9.68 10.16 0.03
CA ILE A 207 -10.11 10.69 -1.27
C ILE A 207 -9.48 12.06 -1.53
N LEU A 208 -9.64 12.97 -0.58
CA LEU A 208 -9.15 14.34 -0.67
C LEU A 208 -7.62 14.41 -0.77
N PHE A 209 -6.91 13.48 -0.12
CA PHE A 209 -5.47 13.36 -0.10
C PHE A 209 -4.89 13.00 -1.47
N VAL A 210 -5.49 12.05 -2.19
CA VAL A 210 -4.96 11.56 -3.48
C VAL A 210 -5.47 12.38 -4.68
N MET A 211 -6.64 13.00 -4.57
CA MET A 211 -7.23 13.86 -5.61
C MET A 211 -6.29 14.92 -6.23
N PRO A 212 -5.50 15.71 -5.47
CA PRO A 212 -4.64 16.75 -6.03
C PRO A 212 -3.34 16.23 -6.64
N ILE A 213 -2.99 14.95 -6.44
CA ILE A 213 -1.73 14.38 -6.92
C ILE A 213 -1.89 13.96 -8.38
N GLY A 214 -0.94 14.32 -9.25
CA GLY A 214 -1.05 14.04 -10.69
C GLY A 214 -0.83 12.57 -11.07
N GLY A 215 -1.40 12.15 -12.19
CA GLY A 215 -1.26 10.78 -12.73
C GLY A 215 0.20 10.29 -12.85
N ALA A 216 1.12 11.18 -13.23
CA ALA A 216 2.55 10.87 -13.36
C ALA A 216 3.23 10.52 -12.02
N ASP A 217 2.70 11.02 -10.90
CA ASP A 217 3.23 10.79 -9.56
C ASP A 217 2.50 9.65 -8.83
N MET A 218 1.48 9.05 -9.44
CA MET A 218 0.69 7.97 -8.83
C MET A 218 1.53 6.79 -8.32
N PRO A 219 2.61 6.34 -8.99
CA PRO A 219 3.44 5.27 -8.46
C PRO A 219 4.02 5.58 -7.06
N VAL A 220 4.40 6.84 -6.81
CA VAL A 220 4.90 7.27 -5.50
C VAL A 220 3.78 7.23 -4.46
N VAL A 221 2.58 7.68 -4.82
CA VAL A 221 1.41 7.63 -3.92
C VAL A 221 1.06 6.20 -3.56
N ILE A 222 1.06 5.29 -4.52
CA ILE A 222 0.78 3.86 -4.28
C ILE A 222 1.79 3.28 -3.30
N SER A 223 3.09 3.59 -3.49
CA SER A 223 4.14 3.16 -2.55
C SER A 223 3.95 3.75 -1.15
N LEU A 224 3.55 5.02 -1.04
CA LEU A 224 3.29 5.68 0.24
C LEU A 224 2.09 5.05 0.95
N LEU A 225 0.98 4.81 0.23
CA LEU A 225 -0.19 4.14 0.78
C LEU A 225 0.10 2.69 1.16
N ASN A 226 1.06 2.03 0.50
CA ASN A 226 1.55 0.70 0.90
C ASN A 226 2.38 0.74 2.18
N SER A 227 3.11 1.83 2.44
CA SER A 227 3.72 2.04 3.74
C SER A 227 2.67 2.18 4.84
N PHE A 228 1.62 2.96 4.58
CA PHE A 228 0.53 3.18 5.52
C PHE A 228 -0.21 1.89 5.89
N THR A 229 -0.53 1.03 4.92
CA THR A 229 -1.12 -0.28 5.22
C THR A 229 -0.19 -1.17 6.03
N GLY A 230 1.13 -1.12 5.80
CA GLY A 230 2.12 -1.78 6.64
C GLY A 230 2.09 -1.32 8.10
N VAL A 231 2.04 0.01 8.33
CA VAL A 231 1.92 0.57 9.69
C VAL A 231 0.59 0.17 10.34
N ALA A 232 -0.51 0.22 9.59
CA ALA A 232 -1.82 -0.22 10.10
C ALA A 232 -1.84 -1.71 10.48
N ALA A 233 -1.18 -2.57 9.69
CA ALA A 233 -0.99 -3.98 10.02
C ALA A 233 -0.13 -4.16 11.28
N ALA A 234 0.91 -3.34 11.46
CA ALA A 234 1.72 -3.37 12.68
C ALA A 234 0.91 -3.02 13.93
N PHE A 235 -0.01 -2.04 13.84
CA PHE A 235 -0.95 -1.73 14.92
C PHE A 235 -1.88 -2.89 15.25
N GLY A 236 -2.43 -3.57 14.25
CA GLY A 236 -3.18 -4.80 14.50
C GLY A 236 -2.29 -5.88 15.13
N GLY A 237 -1.03 -5.99 14.70
CA GLY A 237 -0.07 -6.94 15.27
C GLY A 237 0.19 -6.69 16.75
N PHE A 238 0.27 -5.42 17.14
CA PHE A 238 0.35 -5.02 18.54
C PHE A 238 -0.93 -5.36 19.31
N LEU A 239 -2.10 -5.11 18.71
CA LEU A 239 -3.41 -5.35 19.34
C LEU A 239 -3.65 -6.83 19.68
N TYR A 240 -3.30 -7.74 18.76
CA TYR A 240 -3.51 -9.17 18.95
C TYR A 240 -2.30 -9.93 19.52
N ASP A 241 -1.24 -9.22 19.94
CA ASP A 241 0.07 -9.81 20.26
C ASP A 241 0.56 -10.81 19.18
N ASN A 242 0.28 -10.49 17.92
CA ASN A 242 0.60 -11.34 16.77
C ASN A 242 1.94 -10.91 16.18
N GLN A 243 3.00 -11.63 16.56
CA GLN A 243 4.38 -11.33 16.15
C GLN A 243 4.60 -11.38 14.63
N VAL A 244 3.87 -12.23 13.89
CA VAL A 244 3.94 -12.27 12.41
C VAL A 244 3.39 -11.01 11.82
N MET A 245 2.20 -10.60 12.26
CA MET A 245 1.52 -9.44 11.74
C MET A 245 2.26 -8.15 12.13
N LEU A 246 2.78 -8.09 13.35
CA LEU A 246 3.63 -6.99 13.83
C LEU A 246 4.90 -6.86 12.99
N THR A 247 5.67 -7.95 12.87
CA THR A 247 6.94 -7.96 12.13
C THR A 247 6.71 -7.68 10.64
N GLY A 248 5.72 -8.34 10.03
CA GLY A 248 5.34 -8.12 8.64
C GLY A 248 4.91 -6.68 8.37
N GLY A 249 4.08 -6.11 9.23
CA GLY A 249 3.63 -4.72 9.13
C GLY A 249 4.79 -3.72 9.23
N ILE A 250 5.68 -3.88 10.21
CA ILE A 250 6.87 -3.02 10.36
C ILE A 250 7.78 -3.11 9.14
N LEU A 251 8.01 -4.31 8.62
CA LEU A 251 8.84 -4.52 7.44
C LEU A 251 8.23 -3.86 6.20
N VAL A 252 6.93 -4.03 5.97
CA VAL A 252 6.23 -3.42 4.82
C VAL A 252 6.17 -1.89 4.96
N GLY A 253 5.87 -1.38 6.16
CA GLY A 253 5.81 0.07 6.42
C GLY A 253 7.16 0.76 6.23
N SER A 254 8.22 0.21 6.82
CA SER A 254 9.57 0.75 6.68
C SER A 254 10.09 0.64 5.23
N ALA A 255 9.99 -0.53 4.60
CA ALA A 255 10.42 -0.75 3.23
C ALA A 255 9.63 0.12 2.24
N GLY A 256 8.31 0.25 2.42
CA GLY A 256 7.46 1.11 1.60
C GLY A 256 7.85 2.58 1.72
N THR A 257 8.18 3.06 2.92
CA THR A 257 8.64 4.44 3.12
C THR A 257 9.96 4.69 2.40
N ILE A 258 10.92 3.77 2.53
CA ILE A 258 12.22 3.85 1.84
C ILE A 258 12.03 3.82 0.32
N LEU A 259 11.20 2.89 -0.19
CA LEU A 259 10.89 2.78 -1.61
C LEU A 259 10.27 4.08 -2.14
N THR A 260 9.35 4.67 -1.40
CA THR A 260 8.71 5.95 -1.75
C THR A 260 9.75 7.06 -1.91
N ILE A 261 10.70 7.16 -0.98
CA ILE A 261 11.79 8.16 -1.05
C ILE A 261 12.72 7.89 -2.24
N LEU A 262 13.06 6.63 -2.50
CA LEU A 262 13.89 6.24 -3.64
C LEU A 262 13.21 6.54 -4.98
N MET A 263 11.90 6.28 -5.09
CA MET A 263 11.11 6.62 -6.27
C MET A 263 11.05 8.13 -6.51
N CYS A 264 10.80 8.92 -5.46
CA CYS A 264 10.89 10.38 -5.52
C CYS A 264 12.25 10.86 -6.04
N LYS A 265 13.35 10.33 -5.48
CA LYS A 265 14.71 10.66 -5.90
C LYS A 265 14.98 10.29 -7.35
N ALA A 266 14.53 9.11 -7.79
CA ALA A 266 14.67 8.66 -9.18
C ALA A 266 13.88 9.54 -10.16
N MET A 267 12.76 10.11 -9.72
CA MET A 267 11.93 11.06 -10.49
C MET A 267 12.41 12.53 -10.37
N ASN A 268 13.53 12.78 -9.68
CA ASN A 268 14.04 14.12 -9.39
C ASN A 268 12.99 15.06 -8.73
N ARG A 269 12.16 14.50 -7.85
CA ARG A 269 11.14 15.23 -7.06
C ARG A 269 11.30 14.91 -5.59
N SER A 270 11.00 15.86 -4.70
CA SER A 270 10.96 15.59 -3.26
C SER A 270 9.62 14.95 -2.88
N LEU A 271 9.61 14.15 -1.82
CA LEU A 271 8.37 13.57 -1.27
C LEU A 271 7.35 14.67 -0.90
N TRP A 272 7.85 15.78 -0.35
CA TRP A 272 7.03 16.94 -0.04
C TRP A 272 6.31 17.48 -1.28
N ASN A 273 7.03 17.66 -2.39
CA ASN A 273 6.45 18.18 -3.65
C ASN A 273 5.45 17.21 -4.29
N VAL A 274 5.51 15.92 -3.97
CA VAL A 274 4.53 14.93 -4.43
C VAL A 274 3.28 14.96 -3.55
N ILE A 275 3.44 14.95 -2.23
CA ILE A 275 2.33 14.97 -1.26
C ILE A 275 1.54 16.28 -1.31
N ILE A 276 2.23 17.41 -1.51
CA ILE A 276 1.62 18.73 -1.59
C ILE A 276 0.92 18.98 -2.93
N GLY A 277 1.12 18.11 -3.92
CA GLY A 277 0.71 18.39 -5.29
C GLY A 277 1.55 19.51 -5.90
N ALA A 278 1.53 19.61 -7.23
CA ALA A 278 2.44 20.39 -8.07
C ALA A 278 2.38 21.93 -7.92
N PHE A 279 2.13 22.47 -6.73
CA PHE A 279 2.17 23.91 -6.44
C PHE A 279 3.56 24.43 -6.06
N SER A 280 4.58 23.58 -6.07
CA SER A 280 5.99 23.98 -6.06
C SER A 280 6.65 23.83 -7.44
N ALA A 281 5.92 24.07 -8.54
CA ALA A 281 6.57 24.44 -9.80
C ALA A 281 7.27 25.83 -9.68
N SER A 282 7.96 26.09 -8.56
CA SER A 282 9.25 26.76 -8.51
C SER A 282 10.34 25.78 -8.94
N GLY A 283 10.11 25.02 -10.02
CA GLY A 283 11.25 24.56 -10.80
C GLY A 283 11.99 25.83 -11.21
N GLY A 284 13.30 25.89 -10.96
CA GLY A 284 14.13 26.99 -11.42
C GLY A 284 13.80 27.35 -12.87
N PRO A 285 14.01 28.61 -13.28
CA PRO A 285 13.49 29.17 -14.54
C PRO A 285 13.56 28.13 -15.64
N ALA A 286 12.40 27.78 -16.20
CA ALA A 286 12.34 26.90 -17.35
C ALA A 286 13.38 27.44 -18.34
N LYS A 287 14.37 26.62 -18.73
CA LYS A 287 15.28 27.02 -19.79
C LYS A 287 14.39 27.42 -20.95
N SER A 288 14.42 28.70 -21.31
CA SER A 288 13.58 29.23 -22.37
C SER A 288 13.87 28.40 -23.61
N THR A 289 12.85 27.70 -24.10
CA THR A 289 12.92 27.00 -25.38
C THR A 289 12.82 27.99 -26.55
N GLU A 290 12.64 29.29 -26.26
CA GLU A 290 12.82 30.37 -27.22
C GLU A 290 14.21 30.29 -27.86
N GLY A 291 14.24 30.07 -29.17
CA GLY A 291 15.46 29.96 -29.98
C GLY A 291 15.91 28.53 -30.32
N LEU A 292 15.24 27.48 -29.82
CA LEU A 292 15.51 26.11 -30.25
C LEU A 292 14.76 25.81 -31.56
N SER A 293 15.48 25.35 -32.58
CA SER A 293 14.88 24.88 -33.83
C SER A 293 14.64 23.36 -33.74
N ILE A 294 13.41 22.94 -34.05
CA ILE A 294 13.07 21.52 -34.19
C ILE A 294 13.59 21.06 -35.56
N ARG A 295 14.39 20.00 -35.59
CA ARG A 295 14.83 19.35 -36.83
C ARG A 295 14.07 18.04 -37.00
N GLU A 296 13.28 17.96 -38.06
CA GLU A 296 12.61 16.74 -38.47
C GLU A 296 13.55 15.87 -39.31
N ILE A 297 13.44 14.55 -39.14
CA ILE A 297 14.20 13.55 -39.91
C ILE A 297 13.23 12.44 -40.34
N ASN A 298 13.42 11.92 -41.54
CA ASN A 298 12.59 10.81 -42.02
C ASN A 298 13.08 9.46 -41.46
N VAL A 299 12.27 8.42 -41.62
CA VAL A 299 12.57 7.06 -41.11
C VAL A 299 13.81 6.47 -41.80
N THR A 300 13.96 6.69 -43.11
CA THR A 300 15.05 6.13 -43.92
C THR A 300 16.42 6.69 -43.52
N ASP A 301 16.51 8.00 -43.33
CA ASP A 301 17.72 8.71 -42.92
C ASP A 301 18.11 8.31 -41.49
N SER A 302 17.13 8.12 -40.61
CA SER A 302 17.37 7.60 -39.26
C SER A 302 17.95 6.18 -39.30
N ALA A 303 17.43 5.31 -40.17
CA ALA A 303 17.97 3.96 -40.36
C ALA A 303 19.40 3.97 -40.92
N ILE A 304 19.70 4.86 -41.87
CA ILE A 304 21.05 5.03 -42.43
C ILE A 304 22.02 5.48 -41.33
N LEU A 305 21.66 6.50 -40.54
CA LEU A 305 22.48 6.97 -39.42
C LEU A 305 22.77 5.86 -38.41
N CYS A 306 21.76 5.05 -38.07
CA CYS A 306 21.94 3.90 -37.19
C CYS A 306 22.84 2.82 -37.81
N SER A 307 22.73 2.55 -39.12
CA SER A 307 23.53 1.53 -39.81
C SER A 307 25.02 1.85 -39.86
N TYR A 308 25.39 3.13 -39.87
CA TYR A 308 26.79 3.57 -39.85
C TYR A 308 27.31 3.96 -38.46
N ALA A 309 26.44 3.98 -37.45
CA ALA A 309 26.84 4.29 -36.08
C ALA A 309 27.61 3.12 -35.46
N GLN A 310 28.73 3.42 -34.79
CA GLN A 310 29.52 2.40 -34.08
C GLN A 310 28.92 2.01 -32.71
N ARG A 311 28.09 2.89 -32.13
CA ARG A 311 27.43 2.66 -30.85
C ARG A 311 26.11 3.42 -30.82
N VAL A 312 25.03 2.68 -30.61
CA VAL A 312 23.69 3.22 -30.44
C VAL A 312 23.24 2.96 -29.01
N VAL A 313 22.66 3.97 -28.37
CA VAL A 313 22.03 3.83 -27.05
C VAL A 313 20.56 4.18 -27.20
N ILE A 314 19.70 3.22 -26.90
CA ILE A 314 18.26 3.41 -26.92
C ILE A 314 17.81 3.86 -25.53
N VAL A 315 17.12 5.00 -25.46
CA VAL A 315 16.56 5.54 -24.20
C VAL A 315 15.04 5.35 -24.23
N PRO A 316 14.52 4.23 -23.71
CA PRO A 316 13.08 3.98 -23.72
C PRO A 316 12.35 4.92 -22.76
N GLY A 317 11.15 5.33 -23.16
CA GLY A 317 10.23 6.11 -22.32
C GLY A 317 8.85 5.47 -22.24
N TYR A 318 7.95 6.07 -21.46
CA TYR A 318 6.57 5.57 -21.29
C TYR A 318 5.83 5.40 -22.62
N GLY A 319 6.07 6.27 -23.61
CA GLY A 319 5.47 6.19 -24.94
C GLY A 319 5.76 4.87 -25.68
N LEU A 320 6.94 4.28 -25.50
CA LEU A 320 7.31 3.00 -26.11
C LEU A 320 6.44 1.85 -25.56
N ALA A 321 6.19 1.86 -24.24
CA ALA A 321 5.35 0.88 -23.58
C ALA A 321 3.87 1.04 -23.95
N VAL A 322 3.37 2.28 -24.04
CA VAL A 322 1.98 2.55 -24.47
C VAL A 322 1.73 2.09 -25.90
N ALA A 323 2.70 2.33 -26.79
CA ALA A 323 2.65 1.88 -28.19
C ALA A 323 2.89 0.38 -28.37
N GLN A 324 3.22 -0.37 -27.30
CA GLN A 324 3.61 -1.78 -27.35
C GLN A 324 4.81 -2.06 -28.29
N ALA A 325 5.71 -1.08 -28.43
CA ALA A 325 6.81 -1.13 -29.40
C ALA A 325 8.07 -1.85 -28.86
N GLN A 326 8.04 -2.41 -27.65
CA GLN A 326 9.18 -3.12 -27.04
C GLN A 326 9.66 -4.32 -27.87
N HIS A 327 8.76 -5.02 -28.56
CA HIS A 327 9.11 -6.16 -29.40
C HIS A 327 9.90 -5.72 -30.64
N VAL A 328 9.40 -4.69 -31.33
CA VAL A 328 10.06 -4.10 -32.50
C VAL A 328 11.41 -3.48 -32.12
N CYS A 329 11.49 -2.81 -30.97
CA CYS A 329 12.73 -2.26 -30.46
C CYS A 329 13.78 -3.35 -30.17
N HIS A 330 13.34 -4.50 -29.63
CA HIS A 330 14.21 -5.64 -29.38
C HIS A 330 14.62 -6.37 -30.66
N GLU A 331 13.77 -6.40 -31.69
CA GLU A 331 14.16 -6.87 -33.01
C GLU A 331 15.21 -5.96 -33.64
N PHE A 332 15.05 -4.64 -33.51
CA PHE A 332 16.02 -3.65 -33.99
C PHE A 332 17.38 -3.77 -33.30
N GLU A 333 17.43 -4.07 -31.99
CA GLU A 333 18.68 -4.31 -31.26
C GLU A 333 19.50 -5.49 -31.82
N LYS A 334 18.84 -6.46 -32.44
CA LYS A 334 19.48 -7.68 -32.96
C LYS A 334 20.06 -7.53 -34.37
N VAL A 335 19.73 -6.45 -35.07
CA VAL A 335 20.19 -6.14 -36.43
C VAL A 335 21.45 -5.29 -36.35
#